data_AF-A0A6V7KWA2-F1
#
_entry.id   AF-A0A6V7KWA2-F1
#
_cell.length_a   1.000
_cell.length_b   1.000
_cell.length_c   1.000
_cell.angle_alpha   90.00
_cell.angle_beta   90.00
_cell.angle_gamma   90.00
#
_symmetry.space_group_name_H-M   'P 1'
#
loop_
_entity.id
_entity.type
_entity.pdbx_description
1 polymer ?
#
loop_
_entity_poly.entity_id
_entity_poly.type
_entity_poly.pdbx_seq_one_letter_code
_entity_poly.pdbx_strand_id
1 'polypeptide(L)'
;CDLSHSSGAAINATGFCGPEKGLTALEPNILIDDTMAIWNLLNNNTGSDAIVDIILDNAGYEFVTDLCLAAFITHYKLTSKVRFHAKRIPWFISDVTERDFKFTIESLKNSSDPSISEFGNLCDNHIKNGTWSLE
;
A
#
# COMPACT_ATOMS: atom_id res chain seq x y z
N CYS A 1 6.54 -1.63 5.69
CA CYS A 1 7.88 -1.50 6.31
C CYS A 1 7.67 -1.08 7.75
N ASP A 2 7.89 -2.00 8.69
CA ASP A 2 7.91 -1.65 10.12
C ASP A 2 9.01 -0.60 10.37
N LEU A 3 8.63 0.50 11.03
CA LEU A 3 9.56 1.57 11.42
C LEU A 3 10.64 1.08 12.41
N SER A 4 10.47 -0.11 13.00
CA SER A 4 11.46 -0.76 13.85
C SER A 4 12.67 -1.30 13.07
N HIS A 5 12.52 -1.61 11.78
CA HIS A 5 13.57 -2.30 11.01
C HIS A 5 14.80 -1.43 10.75
N SER A 6 14.62 -0.13 10.58
CA SER A 6 15.76 0.78 10.50
C SER A 6 16.34 1.11 11.87
N SER A 7 15.61 0.83 12.96
CA SER A 7 15.91 1.33 14.30
C SER A 7 16.19 2.85 14.32
N GLY A 8 15.58 3.60 13.39
CA GLY A 8 15.81 5.04 13.19
C GLY A 8 17.09 5.39 12.41
N ALA A 9 17.83 4.42 11.87
CA ALA A 9 18.98 4.67 11.01
C ALA A 9 18.54 5.02 9.58
N ALA A 10 19.19 6.00 8.97
CA ALA A 10 19.01 6.29 7.56
C ALA A 10 19.58 5.12 6.72
N ILE A 11 18.70 4.23 6.24
CA ILE A 11 19.09 3.22 5.27
C ILE A 11 19.01 3.87 3.89
N ASN A 12 20.17 4.20 3.33
CA ASN A 12 20.21 4.70 1.96
C ASN A 12 19.76 3.58 1.01
N ALA A 13 18.65 3.78 0.31
CA ALA A 13 18.20 2.90 -0.77
C ALA A 13 19.26 2.70 -1.88
N THR A 14 20.29 3.56 -1.91
CA THR A 14 21.45 3.48 -2.81
C THR A 14 22.52 2.46 -2.40
N GLY A 15 22.44 1.86 -1.21
CA GLY A 15 23.36 0.81 -0.75
C GLY A 15 23.11 -0.55 -1.40
N PHE A 16 21.95 -0.74 -2.02
CA PHE A 16 21.61 -1.93 -2.79
C PHE A 16 21.85 -1.63 -4.28
N CYS A 17 22.49 -2.57 -4.98
CA CYS A 17 22.63 -2.53 -6.44
C CYS A 17 21.29 -2.97 -7.07
N GLY A 18 20.27 -2.13 -6.87
CA GLY A 18 18.86 -2.30 -7.27
C GLY A 18 17.92 -2.70 -6.11
N PRO A 19 16.63 -2.30 -6.15
CA PRO A 19 15.62 -2.68 -5.14
C PRO A 19 15.46 -4.21 -5.00
N GLU A 20 15.69 -4.96 -6.07
CA GLU A 20 15.65 -6.42 -6.10
C GLU A 20 16.62 -7.06 -5.11
N LYS A 21 17.85 -6.54 -4.99
CA LYS A 21 18.85 -7.08 -4.05
C LYS A 21 18.49 -6.79 -2.60
N GLY A 22 17.81 -5.67 -2.36
CA GLY A 22 17.29 -5.33 -1.04
C GLY A 22 16.18 -6.29 -0.62
N LEU A 23 15.26 -6.62 -1.53
CA LEU A 23 14.18 -7.57 -1.28
C LEU A 23 14.71 -8.98 -1.00
N THR A 24 15.59 -9.52 -1.85
CA THR A 24 16.15 -10.87 -1.65
C THR A 24 16.97 -10.98 -0.35
N ALA A 25 17.58 -9.90 0.12
CA ALA A 25 18.28 -9.89 1.41
C ALA A 25 17.32 -9.97 2.63
N LEU A 26 16.06 -9.58 2.45
CA LEU A 26 15.04 -9.59 3.50
C LEU A 26 14.19 -10.86 3.50
N GLU A 27 14.09 -11.57 2.37
CA GLU A 27 13.33 -12.83 2.25
C GLU A 27 13.64 -13.85 3.37
N PRO A 28 14.91 -14.08 3.79
CA PRO A 28 15.20 -15.02 4.87
C PRO A 28 14.59 -14.66 6.24
N ASN A 29 14.14 -13.41 6.41
CA ASN A 29 13.49 -12.95 7.65
C ASN A 29 11.98 -13.25 7.67
N ILE A 30 11.40 -13.69 6.55
CA ILE A 30 10.00 -14.12 6.47
C ILE A 30 9.93 -15.58 6.94
N LEU A 31 9.43 -15.80 8.16
CA LEU A 31 9.37 -17.13 8.77
C LEU A 31 8.32 -18.04 8.13
N ILE A 32 7.22 -17.46 7.64
CA ILE A 32 6.10 -18.15 6.98
C ILE A 32 5.69 -17.27 5.80
N ASP A 33 5.75 -17.82 4.58
CA ASP A 33 5.47 -17.11 3.34
C ASP A 33 4.36 -17.80 2.54
N ASP A 34 3.15 -17.25 2.63
CA ASP A 34 1.98 -17.69 1.86
C ASP A 34 1.69 -16.82 0.62
N THR A 35 2.67 -16.01 0.19
CA THR A 35 2.49 -15.07 -0.94
C THR A 35 2.01 -15.78 -2.21
N MET A 36 2.52 -16.98 -2.51
CA MET A 36 2.09 -17.76 -3.67
C MET A 36 0.65 -18.27 -3.56
N ALA A 37 0.17 -18.57 -2.36
CA ALA A 37 -1.22 -18.96 -2.14
C ALA A 37 -2.16 -17.77 -2.40
N ILE A 38 -1.79 -16.58 -1.90
CA ILE A 38 -2.53 -15.33 -2.15
C ILE A 38 -2.50 -14.98 -3.64
N TRP A 39 -1.36 -15.09 -4.30
CA TRP A 39 -1.24 -14.86 -5.75
C TRP A 39 -2.17 -15.77 -6.54
N ASN A 40 -2.16 -17.08 -6.26
CA ASN A 40 -3.02 -18.03 -6.94
C ASN A 40 -4.50 -17.73 -6.68
N LEU A 41 -4.87 -17.33 -5.47
CA LEU A 41 -6.23 -16.92 -5.14
C LEU A 41 -6.67 -15.72 -5.97
N LEU A 42 -5.87 -14.65 -6.01
CA LEU A 42 -6.18 -13.45 -6.78
C LEU A 42 -6.25 -13.75 -8.29
N ASN A 43 -5.25 -14.45 -8.82
CA ASN A 43 -5.16 -14.74 -10.24
C ASN A 43 -6.32 -15.62 -10.73
N ASN A 44 -6.74 -16.61 -9.94
CA ASN A 44 -7.90 -17.46 -10.26
C ASN A 44 -9.24 -16.74 -10.18
N ASN A 45 -9.30 -15.58 -9.51
CA ASN A 45 -10.50 -14.75 -9.39
C ASN A 45 -10.43 -13.48 -10.26
N THR A 46 -9.47 -13.39 -11.18
CA THR A 46 -9.35 -12.26 -12.12
C THR A 46 -10.64 -12.08 -12.92
N GLY A 47 -11.18 -10.85 -12.93
CA GLY A 47 -12.43 -10.51 -13.64
C GLY A 47 -13.71 -10.96 -12.94
N SER A 48 -13.64 -11.50 -11.72
CA SER A 48 -14.81 -11.72 -10.86
C SER A 48 -15.19 -10.46 -10.07
N ASP A 49 -16.36 -10.49 -9.40
CA ASP A 49 -16.79 -9.45 -8.45
C ASP A 49 -16.09 -9.57 -7.08
N ALA A 50 -14.90 -10.20 -7.03
CA ALA A 50 -14.09 -10.27 -5.82
C ALA A 50 -13.78 -8.88 -5.28
N ILE A 51 -13.56 -8.82 -3.97
CA ILE A 51 -13.22 -7.61 -3.21
C ILE A 51 -11.98 -7.94 -2.39
N VAL A 52 -11.02 -7.01 -2.37
CA VAL A 52 -9.84 -7.07 -1.49
C VAL A 52 -10.01 -6.06 -0.36
N ASP A 53 -9.92 -6.53 0.87
CA ASP A 53 -9.92 -5.70 2.07
C ASP A 53 -8.48 -5.52 2.57
N ILE A 54 -8.08 -4.27 2.78
CA ILE A 54 -6.80 -3.90 3.38
C ILE A 54 -7.09 -3.26 4.73
N ILE A 55 -6.69 -3.95 5.80
CA ILE A 55 -6.81 -3.45 7.17
C ILE A 55 -5.53 -2.68 7.48
N LEU A 56 -5.64 -1.36 7.55
CA LEU A 56 -4.47 -0.48 7.62
C LEU A 56 -3.84 -0.52 9.01
N ASP A 57 -2.51 -0.59 9.05
CA ASP A 57 -1.72 -0.41 10.26
C ASP A 57 -1.17 1.02 10.29
N ASN A 58 0.08 1.28 9.88
CA ASN A 58 0.71 2.59 10.06
C ASN A 58 0.53 3.58 8.91
N ALA A 59 0.33 4.85 9.27
CA ALA A 59 0.38 6.00 8.37
C ALA A 59 1.81 6.28 7.87
N GLY A 60 1.92 7.23 6.94
CA GLY A 60 3.20 7.58 6.32
C GLY A 60 3.59 6.59 5.23
N TYR A 61 4.85 6.14 5.22
CA TYR A 61 5.40 5.35 4.12
C TYR A 61 4.74 3.97 3.98
N GLU A 62 4.36 3.32 5.08
CA GLU A 62 3.67 2.02 5.04
C GLU A 62 2.33 2.13 4.30
N PHE A 63 1.50 3.09 4.68
CA PHE A 63 0.25 3.35 3.95
C PHE A 63 0.49 3.69 2.46
N VAL A 64 1.56 4.41 2.10
CA VAL A 64 1.91 4.62 0.68
C VAL A 64 2.21 3.29 -0.03
N THR A 65 2.87 2.33 0.63
CA THR A 65 3.10 0.99 0.06
C THR A 65 1.80 0.20 -0.10
N ASP A 66 0.83 0.35 0.80
CA ASP A 66 -0.49 -0.26 0.66
C ASP A 66 -1.25 0.31 -0.55
N LEU A 67 -1.16 1.63 -0.78
CA LEU A 67 -1.72 2.27 -1.96
C LEU A 67 -1.06 1.74 -3.25
N CYS A 68 0.25 1.53 -3.25
CA CYS A 68 0.96 0.92 -4.39
C CYS A 68 0.45 -0.50 -4.66
N LEU A 69 0.26 -1.30 -3.62
CA LEU A 69 -0.29 -2.65 -3.74
C LEU A 69 -1.72 -2.63 -4.29
N ALA A 70 -2.58 -1.74 -3.76
CA ALA A 70 -3.94 -1.57 -4.25
C ALA A 70 -3.97 -1.14 -5.73
N ALA A 71 -3.08 -0.22 -6.13
CA ALA A 71 -2.93 0.22 -7.51
C ALA A 71 -2.53 -0.95 -8.42
N PHE A 72 -1.57 -1.77 -8.01
CA PHE A 72 -1.18 -2.98 -8.73
C PHE A 72 -2.37 -3.94 -8.90
N ILE A 73 -3.03 -4.32 -7.81
CA ILE A 73 -4.17 -5.26 -7.82
C ILE A 73 -5.28 -4.76 -8.75
N THR A 74 -5.56 -3.45 -8.70
CA THR A 74 -6.60 -2.81 -9.51
C THR A 74 -6.21 -2.72 -10.99
N HIS A 75 -4.96 -2.32 -11.28
CA HIS A 75 -4.45 -2.18 -12.65
C HIS A 75 -4.53 -3.50 -13.42
N TYR A 76 -4.14 -4.60 -12.78
CA TYR A 76 -4.20 -5.94 -13.36
C TYR A 76 -5.58 -6.61 -13.25
N LYS A 77 -6.60 -5.89 -12.75
CA LYS A 77 -7.99 -6.37 -12.62
C LYS A 77 -8.11 -7.68 -11.81
N LEU A 78 -7.26 -7.84 -10.80
CA LEU A 78 -7.28 -8.99 -9.89
C LEU A 78 -8.48 -8.94 -8.93
N THR A 79 -9.16 -7.79 -8.85
CA THR A 79 -10.35 -7.56 -8.04
C THR A 79 -11.26 -6.54 -8.74
N SER A 80 -12.55 -6.54 -8.39
CA SER A 80 -13.49 -5.50 -8.81
C SER A 80 -13.45 -4.27 -7.91
N LYS A 81 -13.06 -4.46 -6.64
CA LYS A 81 -13.04 -3.40 -5.63
C LYS A 81 -11.92 -3.62 -4.59
N VAL A 82 -11.37 -2.52 -4.08
CA VAL A 82 -10.49 -2.50 -2.91
C VAL A 82 -11.15 -1.69 -1.80
N ARG A 83 -11.16 -2.21 -0.57
CA ARG A 83 -11.69 -1.52 0.61
C ARG A 83 -10.58 -1.33 1.62
N PHE A 84 -10.41 -0.10 2.08
CA PHE A 84 -9.45 0.26 3.12
C PHE A 84 -10.19 0.41 4.44
N HIS A 85 -9.66 -0.18 5.51
CA HIS A 85 -10.23 -0.05 6.86
C HIS A 85 -9.25 0.71 7.74
N ALA A 86 -9.60 1.93 8.10
CA ALA A 86 -8.80 2.78 8.97
C ALA A 86 -9.30 2.74 10.43
N LYS A 87 -8.46 3.17 11.37
CA LYS A 87 -8.86 3.29 12.78
C LYS A 87 -9.72 4.54 12.98
N ARG A 88 -10.75 4.42 13.83
CA ARG A 88 -11.72 5.51 14.08
C ARG A 88 -11.20 6.62 15.00
N ILE A 89 -10.16 6.33 15.76
CA ILE A 89 -9.52 7.23 16.71
C ILE A 89 -8.01 7.11 16.58
N PRO A 90 -7.22 8.08 17.07
CA PRO A 90 -5.79 7.88 17.25
C PRO A 90 -5.53 6.59 18.04
N TRP A 91 -4.76 5.69 17.45
CA TRP A 91 -4.56 4.33 17.93
C TRP A 91 -3.11 3.95 17.69
N PHE A 92 -2.47 3.28 18.67
CA PHE A 92 -1.05 2.88 18.65
C PHE A 92 -0.07 3.88 17.98
N ILE A 93 -0.25 5.17 18.26
CA ILE A 93 0.60 6.28 17.80
C ILE A 93 0.47 6.55 16.30
N SER A 94 0.86 5.59 15.46
CA SER A 94 1.00 5.75 14.02
C SER A 94 -0.12 5.12 13.21
N ASP A 95 -1.13 4.50 13.83
CA ASP A 95 -2.17 3.85 13.03
C ASP A 95 -2.93 4.84 12.13
N VAL A 96 -3.22 4.41 10.90
CA VAL A 96 -3.96 5.20 9.94
C VAL A 96 -5.36 5.49 10.47
N THR A 97 -5.70 6.77 10.60
CA THR A 97 -7.08 7.22 10.74
C THR A 97 -7.64 7.73 9.41
N GLU A 98 -8.96 7.99 9.35
CA GLU A 98 -9.58 8.61 8.17
C GLU A 98 -8.93 9.96 7.81
N ARG A 99 -8.47 10.72 8.80
CA ARG A 99 -7.76 11.99 8.55
C ARG A 99 -6.43 11.74 7.88
N ASP A 100 -5.66 10.76 8.36
CA ASP A 100 -4.36 10.41 7.79
C ASP A 100 -4.52 9.88 6.36
N PHE A 101 -5.54 9.06 6.12
CA PHE A 101 -5.88 8.57 4.78
C PHE A 101 -6.07 9.73 3.79
N LYS A 102 -6.95 10.67 4.13
CA LYS A 102 -7.23 11.85 3.28
C LYS A 102 -6.00 12.74 3.13
N PHE A 103 -5.28 12.98 4.21
CA PHE A 103 -4.08 13.80 4.22
C PHE A 103 -2.99 13.21 3.31
N THR A 104 -2.75 11.91 3.35
CA THR A 104 -1.76 11.25 2.50
C THR A 104 -2.12 11.36 1.03
N ILE A 105 -3.38 11.09 0.64
CA ILE A 105 -3.82 11.24 -0.76
C ILE A 105 -3.63 12.67 -1.26
N GLU A 106 -4.05 13.66 -0.48
CA GLU A 106 -3.86 15.08 -0.85
C GLU A 106 -2.38 15.48 -0.88
N SER A 107 -1.54 14.94 0.01
CA SER A 107 -0.11 15.19 0.01
C SER A 107 0.57 14.64 -1.23
N LEU A 108 0.19 13.43 -1.67
CA LEU A 108 0.69 12.82 -2.91
C LEU A 108 0.31 13.67 -4.12
N LYS A 109 -0.97 14.07 -4.23
CA LYS A 109 -1.49 14.90 -5.33
C LYS A 109 -0.76 16.24 -5.45
N ASN A 110 -0.47 16.88 -4.33
CA ASN A 110 0.17 18.19 -4.27
C ASN A 110 1.71 18.13 -4.26
N SER A 111 2.30 16.95 -4.47
CA SER A 111 3.75 16.81 -4.59
C SER A 111 4.28 17.61 -5.78
N SER A 112 5.47 18.21 -5.61
CA SER A 112 6.19 18.85 -6.71
C SER A 112 6.85 17.85 -7.67
N ASP A 113 6.99 16.59 -7.25
CA ASP A 113 7.45 15.52 -8.14
C ASP A 113 6.29 15.04 -9.03
N PRO A 114 6.42 15.11 -10.37
CA PRO A 114 5.35 14.75 -11.28
C PRO A 114 4.86 13.31 -11.12
N SER A 115 5.75 12.36 -10.86
CA SER A 115 5.41 10.94 -10.74
C SER A 115 4.59 10.68 -9.48
N ILE A 116 4.95 11.35 -8.38
CA ILE A 116 4.21 11.26 -7.11
C ILE A 116 2.84 11.93 -7.24
N SER A 117 2.77 13.09 -7.89
CA SER A 117 1.50 13.79 -8.14
C SER A 117 0.58 12.96 -9.03
N GLU A 118 1.10 12.35 -10.10
CA GLU A 118 0.34 11.46 -10.97
C GLU A 118 -0.21 10.26 -10.20
N PHE A 119 0.62 9.62 -9.36
CA PHE A 119 0.18 8.52 -8.51
C PHE A 119 -0.90 8.94 -7.49
N GLY A 120 -0.77 10.11 -6.87
CA GLY A 120 -1.80 10.66 -5.99
C GLY A 120 -3.14 10.88 -6.70
N ASN A 121 -3.09 11.41 -7.92
CA ASN A 121 -4.28 11.60 -8.75
C ASN A 121 -4.91 10.27 -9.20
N LEU A 122 -4.09 9.26 -9.52
CA LEU A 122 -4.55 7.90 -9.80
C LEU A 122 -5.36 7.33 -8.63
N CYS A 123 -4.81 7.40 -7.41
CA CYS A 123 -5.48 6.92 -6.20
C CYS A 123 -6.82 7.64 -5.96
N ASP A 124 -6.83 8.98 -6.04
CA ASP A 124 -8.04 9.80 -5.87
C ASP A 124 -9.11 9.50 -6.91
N ASN A 125 -8.71 9.23 -8.16
CA ASN A 125 -9.63 8.79 -9.21
C ASN A 125 -10.27 7.44 -8.88
N HIS A 126 -9.51 6.47 -8.35
CA HIS A 126 -10.06 5.18 -7.94
C HIS A 126 -11.06 5.31 -6.79
N ILE A 127 -10.82 6.23 -5.85
CA ILE A 127 -11.73 6.54 -4.74
C ILE A 127 -13.02 7.20 -5.28
N LYS A 128 -12.89 8.23 -6.12
CA LYS A 128 -14.03 8.95 -6.71
C LYS A 128 -14.92 8.05 -7.58
N ASN A 129 -14.31 7.12 -8.31
CA ASN A 129 -15.03 6.17 -9.15
C ASN A 129 -15.62 4.99 -8.36
N GLY A 130 -15.39 4.91 -7.04
CA GLY A 130 -15.90 3.85 -6.17
C GLY A 130 -15.23 2.49 -6.33
N THR A 131 -14.22 2.39 -7.21
CA THR A 131 -13.37 1.19 -7.30
C THR A 131 -12.58 0.98 -6.02
N TRP A 132 -12.25 2.06 -5.31
CA TRP A 132 -11.71 2.04 -3.95
C TRP A 132 -12.71 2.69 -2.99
N SER A 133 -12.81 2.18 -1.76
CA SER A 133 -13.55 2.84 -0.68
C SER A 133 -12.80 2.78 0.65
N LEU A 134 -13.08 3.76 1.50
CA LEU A 134 -12.68 3.78 2.91
C LEU A 134 -13.90 3.40 3.75
N GLU A 135 -13.72 2.44 4.66
CA GLU A 135 -14.75 1.90 5.57
C GLU A 135 -14.51 2.30 7.04
#